data_AF-A0A0F9FBF7-F1
#
_entry.id   AF-A0A0F9FBF7-F1
#
_cell.length_a   1.000
_cell.length_b   1.000
_cell.length_c   1.000
_cell.angle_alpha   90.00
_cell.angle_beta   90.00
_cell.angle_gamma   90.00
#
_symmetry.space_group_name_H-M   'P 1'
#
loop_
_entity.id
_entity.type
_entity.pdbx_description
1 polymer ?
#
loop_
_entity_poly.entity_id
_entity_poly.type
_entity_poly.pdbx_seq_one_letter_code
_entity_poly.pdbx_strand_id
1 'polypeptide(L)'
;LPLDRFKQYISPIFFTTALWNAMKNMTQAMRTHHHPNLERPFFRENDVINILSYIKTAGVIKEEYTRVYITPGNPNSGQALLLKKGCMQCHTSTGQKEHGKIELRASDLRGSLTQIAGAIWNHGQKMWAMVTKLGFPIPDLTVEEMSDIVAYLYFLQHVDEPGDPRRGKQLFQEHEKGCGKCHPIRGVGGDKEIAPDLATEKDLDTSIDIIRAMWNHGTEMEEKMEEKGVTWPKMEKGEIIDLMEFIRSQRAE
;
A
#
# COMPACT_ATOMS: atom_id res chain seq x y z
N LEU A 1 16.08 -17.56 12.83
CA LEU A 1 16.43 -16.45 11.93
C LEU A 1 17.09 -15.35 12.75
N PRO A 2 18.36 -15.00 12.54
CA PRO A 2 19.00 -13.89 13.25
C PRO A 2 18.33 -12.56 12.90
N LEU A 3 18.02 -11.73 13.90
CA LEU A 3 17.37 -10.42 13.67
C LEU A 3 18.36 -9.36 13.20
N ASP A 4 19.65 -9.52 13.48
CA ASP A 4 20.70 -8.56 13.08
C ASP A 4 20.74 -8.29 11.57
N ARG A 5 20.34 -9.27 10.76
CA ARG A 5 20.27 -9.12 9.30
C ARG A 5 19.34 -7.99 8.87
N PHE A 6 18.32 -7.62 9.65
CA PHE A 6 17.39 -6.55 9.26
C PHE A 6 18.01 -5.16 9.34
N LYS A 7 19.18 -5.02 9.95
CA LYS A 7 19.97 -3.78 9.94
C LYS A 7 20.38 -3.35 8.52
N GLN A 8 20.53 -4.29 7.58
CA GLN A 8 20.91 -3.97 6.19
C GLN A 8 19.73 -3.51 5.32
N TYR A 9 18.49 -3.73 5.76
CA TYR A 9 17.28 -3.41 4.98
C TYR A 9 16.72 -2.05 5.38
N ILE A 10 16.42 -1.23 4.38
CA ILE A 10 15.78 0.08 4.62
C ILE A 10 14.27 -0.09 4.78
N SER A 11 13.67 -0.85 3.87
CA SER A 11 12.22 -1.02 3.77
C SER A 11 11.69 -1.99 4.84
N PRO A 12 10.55 -1.69 5.47
CA PRO A 12 9.89 -2.60 6.41
C PRO A 12 9.37 -3.88 5.73
N ILE A 13 9.22 -3.89 4.40
CA ILE A 13 8.69 -5.03 3.64
C ILE A 13 9.51 -6.30 3.91
N PHE A 14 10.84 -6.22 3.97
CA PHE A 14 11.69 -7.38 4.29
C PHE A 14 11.32 -8.03 5.62
N PHE A 15 11.03 -7.21 6.63
CA PHE A 15 10.63 -7.67 7.95
C PHE A 15 9.22 -8.25 7.93
N THR A 16 8.28 -7.60 7.24
CA THR A 16 6.91 -8.09 7.05
C THR A 16 6.89 -9.47 6.37
N THR A 17 7.65 -9.64 5.27
CA THR A 17 7.78 -10.93 4.56
C THR A 17 8.35 -12.01 5.47
N ALA A 18 9.42 -11.70 6.20
CA ALA A 18 10.04 -12.66 7.10
C ALA A 18 9.10 -13.08 8.24
N LEU A 19 8.36 -12.13 8.81
CA LEU A 19 7.37 -12.40 9.83
C LEU A 19 6.23 -13.29 9.31
N TRP A 20 5.72 -13.01 8.11
CA TRP A 20 4.67 -13.81 7.47
C TRP A 20 5.13 -15.25 7.23
N ASN A 21 6.27 -15.44 6.55
CA ASN A 21 6.79 -16.77 6.22
C ASN A 21 7.22 -17.55 7.50
N ALA A 22 7.71 -16.85 8.53
CA ALA A 22 8.07 -17.48 9.80
C ALA A 22 6.87 -17.81 10.69
N MET A 23 5.67 -17.31 10.38
CA MET A 23 4.53 -17.34 11.29
C MET A 23 4.13 -18.76 11.69
N LYS A 24 4.22 -19.76 10.79
CA LYS A 24 3.97 -21.18 11.12
C LYS A 24 4.85 -21.67 12.25
N ASN A 25 6.15 -21.53 12.04
CA ASN A 25 7.18 -22.06 12.91
C ASN A 25 7.18 -21.31 14.24
N MET A 26 6.98 -19.98 14.20
CA MET A 26 6.82 -19.17 15.41
C MET A 26 5.57 -19.56 16.20
N THR A 27 4.42 -19.75 15.54
CA THR A 27 3.18 -20.18 16.21
C THR A 27 3.36 -21.53 16.88
N GLN A 28 3.98 -22.48 16.19
CA GLN A 28 4.24 -23.81 16.74
C GLN A 28 5.21 -23.74 17.92
N ALA A 29 6.33 -23.02 17.79
CA ALA A 29 7.32 -22.86 18.85
C ALA A 29 6.73 -22.17 20.09
N MET A 30 5.89 -21.14 19.91
CA MET A 30 5.21 -20.47 21.02
C MET A 30 4.22 -21.40 21.74
N ARG A 31 3.56 -22.31 21.01
CA ARG A 31 2.68 -23.31 21.62
C ARG A 31 3.45 -24.36 22.40
N THR A 32 4.55 -24.89 21.84
CA THR A 32 5.34 -25.97 22.44
C THR A 32 6.18 -25.51 23.63
N HIS A 33 6.67 -24.27 23.61
CA HIS A 33 7.47 -23.69 24.67
C HIS A 33 6.65 -22.73 25.53
N HIS A 34 5.43 -23.13 25.91
CA HIS A 34 4.48 -22.32 26.68
C HIS A 34 5.19 -21.69 27.89
N HIS A 35 5.52 -20.41 27.78
CA HIS A 35 6.05 -19.63 28.88
C HIS A 35 4.84 -18.88 29.47
N PRO A 36 4.57 -19.02 30.78
CA PRO A 36 3.32 -18.53 31.39
C PRO A 36 3.08 -17.02 31.24
N ASN A 37 4.12 -16.26 30.90
CA ASN A 37 4.07 -14.80 30.71
C ASN A 37 4.35 -14.33 29.28
N LEU A 38 4.45 -15.24 28.30
CA LEU A 38 4.75 -14.85 26.91
C LEU A 38 3.47 -14.87 26.08
N GLU A 39 2.76 -13.74 26.11
CA GLU A 39 1.65 -13.51 25.19
C GLU A 39 2.15 -13.31 23.76
N ARG A 40 1.31 -13.69 22.79
CA ARG A 40 1.63 -13.49 21.39
C ARG A 40 1.66 -11.98 21.11
N PRO A 41 2.73 -11.45 20.50
CA PRO A 41 2.87 -10.01 20.33
C PRO A 41 1.75 -9.47 19.44
N PHE A 42 1.24 -8.32 19.81
CA PHE A 42 0.25 -7.55 19.05
C PHE A 42 0.84 -6.18 18.77
N PHE A 43 1.05 -5.85 17.51
CA PHE A 43 1.66 -4.58 17.12
C PHE A 43 0.64 -3.45 17.12
N ARG A 44 1.00 -2.32 17.72
CA ARG A 44 0.23 -1.08 17.76
C ARG A 44 1.03 0.02 17.06
N GLU A 45 0.33 0.92 16.38
CA GLU A 45 0.87 2.18 15.86
C GLU A 45 2.29 2.08 15.27
N ASN A 46 3.29 2.48 16.04
CA ASN A 46 4.69 2.60 15.64
C ASN A 46 5.57 1.42 16.06
N ASP A 47 5.01 0.33 16.59
CA ASP A 47 5.81 -0.80 17.10
C ASP A 47 6.77 -1.36 16.05
N VAL A 48 6.29 -1.58 14.82
CA VAL A 48 7.11 -2.14 13.74
C VAL A 48 8.28 -1.21 13.41
N ILE A 49 8.03 0.10 13.29
CA ILE A 49 9.10 1.06 12.99
C ILE A 49 10.07 1.22 14.16
N ASN A 50 9.59 1.15 15.40
CA ASN A 50 10.41 1.24 16.60
C ASN A 50 11.32 0.01 16.74
N ILE A 51 10.80 -1.20 16.48
CA ILE A 51 11.59 -2.44 16.46
C ILE A 51 12.66 -2.37 15.37
N LEU A 52 12.30 -1.95 14.16
CA LEU A 52 13.27 -1.80 13.07
C LEU A 52 14.34 -0.75 13.39
N SER A 53 13.96 0.34 14.05
CA SER A 53 14.89 1.36 14.51
C SER A 53 15.85 0.82 15.57
N TYR A 54 15.33 0.07 16.54
CA TYR A 54 16.16 -0.62 17.54
C TYR A 54 17.14 -1.60 16.89
N ILE A 55 16.68 -2.45 15.97
CA ILE A 55 17.56 -3.41 15.27
C ILE A 55 18.64 -2.68 14.46
N LYS A 56 18.32 -1.56 13.82
CA LYS A 56 19.30 -0.76 13.07
C LYS A 56 20.40 -0.21 13.98
N THR A 57 20.05 0.22 15.19
CA THR A 57 21.01 0.78 16.16
C THR A 57 21.77 -0.29 16.93
N ALA A 58 21.07 -1.31 17.46
CA ALA A 58 21.64 -2.32 18.35
C ALA A 58 22.21 -3.54 17.61
N GLY A 59 21.78 -3.79 16.37
CA GLY A 59 22.18 -4.99 15.62
C GLY A 59 23.66 -4.98 15.28
N VAL A 60 24.31 -6.15 15.38
CA VAL A 60 25.73 -6.32 15.07
C VAL A 60 25.86 -7.14 13.80
N ILE A 61 26.33 -6.50 12.72
CA ILE A 61 26.77 -7.19 11.50
C ILE A 61 28.29 -7.18 11.52
N LYS A 62 28.89 -8.37 11.55
CA LYS A 62 30.36 -8.56 11.67
C LYS A 62 31.10 -8.29 10.35
N GLU A 63 30.38 -8.23 9.24
CA GLU A 63 30.90 -8.07 7.89
C GLU A 63 30.40 -6.77 7.27
N GLU A 64 31.15 -6.24 6.31
CA GLU A 64 30.72 -5.07 5.54
C GLU A 64 29.47 -5.43 4.73
N TYR A 65 28.42 -4.61 4.85
CA TYR A 65 27.15 -4.86 4.19
C TYR A 65 26.72 -3.66 3.35
N THR A 66 26.14 -3.93 2.18
CA THR A 66 25.50 -2.90 1.37
C THR A 66 24.06 -2.71 1.85
N ARG A 67 23.57 -1.47 1.75
CA ARG A 67 22.15 -1.20 1.98
C ARG A 67 21.36 -1.90 0.89
N VAL A 68 20.40 -2.72 1.29
CA VAL A 68 19.53 -3.44 0.35
C VAL A 68 18.21 -2.68 0.23
N TYR A 69 17.88 -2.37 -1.02
CA TYR A 69 16.68 -1.66 -1.42
C TYR A 69 15.69 -2.63 -2.06
N ILE A 70 14.43 -2.23 -2.11
CA ILE A 70 13.41 -2.89 -2.91
C ILE A 70 12.63 -1.82 -3.66
N THR A 71 12.26 -2.14 -4.89
CA THR A 71 11.37 -1.33 -5.70
C THR A 71 10.02 -1.18 -5.01
N PRO A 72 9.37 0.00 -5.05
CA PRO A 72 8.01 0.13 -4.60
C PRO A 72 7.10 -0.90 -5.27
N GLY A 73 6.17 -1.48 -4.51
CA GLY A 73 5.26 -2.50 -5.01
C GLY A 73 4.28 -1.96 -6.03
N ASN A 74 3.83 -2.84 -6.94
CA ASN A 74 2.80 -2.58 -7.92
C ASN A 74 1.43 -3.06 -7.40
N PRO A 75 0.46 -2.16 -7.17
CA PRO A 75 -0.86 -2.53 -6.66
C PRO A 75 -1.63 -3.53 -7.54
N ASN A 76 -1.46 -3.52 -8.87
CA ASN A 76 -2.13 -4.46 -9.77
C ASN A 76 -1.57 -5.87 -9.59
N SER A 77 -0.23 -5.97 -9.52
CA SER A 77 0.44 -7.22 -9.17
C SER A 77 -0.04 -7.70 -7.81
N GLY A 78 -0.21 -6.79 -6.84
CA GLY A 78 -0.73 -7.09 -5.50
C GLY A 78 -2.13 -7.69 -5.53
N GLN A 79 -3.05 -7.07 -6.26
CA GLN A 79 -4.41 -7.59 -6.43
C GLN A 79 -4.42 -8.97 -7.10
N ALA A 80 -3.66 -9.13 -8.19
CA ALA A 80 -3.55 -10.39 -8.90
C ALA A 80 -2.91 -11.48 -8.01
N LEU A 81 -1.94 -11.10 -7.17
CA LEU A 81 -1.29 -11.99 -6.21
C LEU A 81 -2.28 -12.46 -5.14
N LEU A 82 -3.16 -11.60 -4.63
CA LEU A 82 -4.18 -12.03 -3.66
C LEU A 82 -5.07 -13.15 -4.23
N LEU A 83 -5.42 -13.09 -5.51
CA LEU A 83 -6.14 -14.17 -6.19
C LEU A 83 -5.25 -15.41 -6.35
N LYS A 84 -4.05 -15.24 -6.92
CA LYS A 84 -3.09 -16.33 -7.21
C LYS A 84 -2.65 -17.09 -5.96
N LYS A 85 -2.51 -16.39 -4.84
CA LYS A 85 -2.10 -16.91 -3.54
C LYS A 85 -3.27 -17.45 -2.71
N GLY A 86 -4.50 -17.39 -3.25
CA GLY A 86 -5.70 -17.95 -2.63
C GLY A 86 -6.33 -17.09 -1.53
N CYS A 87 -5.83 -15.89 -1.28
CA CYS A 87 -6.37 -14.97 -0.27
C CYS A 87 -7.86 -14.66 -0.54
N MET A 88 -8.22 -14.46 -1.80
CA MET A 88 -9.58 -14.13 -2.24
C MET A 88 -10.60 -15.27 -2.04
N GLN A 89 -10.17 -16.47 -1.62
CA GLN A 89 -11.11 -17.55 -1.25
C GLN A 89 -11.94 -17.16 -0.03
N CYS A 90 -11.33 -16.47 0.93
CA CYS A 90 -12.02 -15.93 2.10
C CYS A 90 -12.19 -14.42 2.02
N HIS A 91 -11.32 -13.72 1.31
CA HIS A 91 -11.33 -12.26 1.26
C HIS A 91 -12.08 -11.69 0.05
N THR A 92 -12.63 -10.48 0.21
CA THR A 92 -13.10 -9.61 -0.87
C THR A 92 -12.43 -8.25 -0.75
N SER A 93 -12.37 -7.52 -1.86
CA SER A 93 -11.83 -6.16 -1.94
C SER A 93 -12.73 -5.21 -2.72
N THR A 94 -13.97 -5.60 -3.01
CA THR A 94 -14.92 -4.86 -3.84
C THR A 94 -15.72 -3.84 -3.04
N GLY A 95 -15.68 -3.88 -1.70
CA GLY A 95 -16.50 -3.04 -0.81
C GLY A 95 -17.95 -3.51 -0.71
N GLN A 96 -18.34 -4.52 -1.49
CA GLN A 96 -19.64 -5.15 -1.39
C GLN A 96 -19.58 -6.24 -0.32
N LYS A 97 -20.56 -6.24 0.59
CA LYS A 97 -20.73 -7.31 1.57
C LYS A 97 -21.14 -8.60 0.86
N GLU A 98 -20.15 -9.36 0.42
CA GLU A 98 -20.36 -10.72 -0.09
C GLU A 98 -20.51 -11.68 1.10
N HIS A 99 -21.57 -12.50 1.08
CA HIS A 99 -21.93 -13.35 2.21
C HIS A 99 -20.80 -14.36 2.51
N GLY A 100 -20.28 -14.34 3.74
CA GLY A 100 -19.21 -15.22 4.19
C GLY A 100 -17.78 -14.79 3.81
N LYS A 101 -17.60 -13.68 3.08
CA LYS A 101 -16.29 -13.10 2.78
C LYS A 101 -15.87 -12.06 3.82
N ILE A 102 -14.56 -11.94 4.01
CA ILE A 102 -13.92 -10.95 4.89
C ILE A 102 -13.38 -9.82 4.02
N GLU A 103 -13.90 -8.62 4.23
CA GLU A 103 -13.47 -7.44 3.47
C GLU A 103 -12.03 -7.03 3.85
N LEU A 104 -11.19 -6.80 2.85
CA LEU A 104 -9.81 -6.31 3.00
C LEU A 104 -9.75 -4.81 3.27
N ARG A 105 -10.80 -4.05 2.96
CA ARG A 105 -10.96 -2.62 3.32
C ARG A 105 -11.18 -2.38 4.83
N ALA A 106 -10.82 -3.32 5.68
CA ALA A 106 -11.02 -3.22 7.12
C ALA A 106 -10.19 -2.09 7.74
N SER A 107 -10.75 -1.43 8.77
CA SER A 107 -10.14 -0.28 9.43
C SER A 107 -8.79 -0.59 10.08
N ASP A 108 -8.54 -1.85 10.43
CA ASP A 108 -7.29 -2.32 11.02
C ASP A 108 -6.14 -2.40 9.99
N LEU A 109 -6.44 -2.43 8.68
CA LEU A 109 -5.44 -2.42 7.59
C LEU A 109 -5.11 -1.00 7.08
N ARG A 110 -5.49 0.05 7.83
CA ARG A 110 -5.22 1.45 7.46
C ARG A 110 -3.90 1.98 8.04
N GLY A 111 -3.30 2.96 7.38
CA GLY A 111 -2.12 3.69 7.84
C GLY A 111 -0.90 3.59 6.91
N SER A 112 0.27 3.89 7.47
CA SER A 112 1.58 3.78 6.81
C SER A 112 1.96 2.32 6.52
N LEU A 113 2.98 2.11 5.67
CA LEU A 113 3.49 0.77 5.33
C LEU A 113 3.83 -0.08 6.58
N THR A 114 4.34 0.55 7.64
CA THR A 114 4.67 -0.14 8.91
C THR A 114 3.43 -0.44 9.74
N GLN A 115 2.39 0.38 9.66
CA GLN A 115 1.10 0.09 10.30
C GLN A 115 0.40 -1.06 9.59
N ILE A 116 0.41 -1.08 8.26
CA ILE A 116 -0.10 -2.21 7.46
C ILE A 116 0.67 -3.49 7.77
N ALA A 117 2.00 -3.43 7.90
CA ALA A 117 2.81 -4.57 8.32
C ALA A 117 2.39 -5.12 9.69
N GLY A 118 2.15 -4.23 10.67
CA GLY A 118 1.66 -4.60 11.99
C GLY A 118 0.27 -5.24 11.94
N ALA A 119 -0.62 -4.68 11.11
CA ALA A 119 -1.95 -5.19 10.88
C ALA A 119 -1.97 -6.58 10.23
N ILE A 120 -1.13 -6.81 9.21
CA ILE A 120 -0.94 -8.13 8.59
C ILE A 120 -0.48 -9.16 9.63
N TRP A 121 0.46 -8.79 10.51
CA TRP A 121 0.88 -9.67 11.60
C TRP A 121 -0.29 -10.00 12.54
N ASN A 122 -1.00 -8.98 13.03
CA ASN A 122 -2.11 -9.14 13.97
C ASN A 122 -3.26 -9.97 13.38
N HIS A 123 -3.67 -9.65 12.15
CA HIS A 123 -4.70 -10.35 11.41
C HIS A 123 -4.28 -11.78 11.07
N GLY A 124 -3.04 -11.96 10.62
CA GLY A 124 -2.43 -13.24 10.28
C GLY A 124 -2.61 -14.28 11.39
N GLN A 125 -2.52 -13.88 12.67
CA GLN A 125 -2.74 -14.81 13.78
C GLN A 125 -4.12 -15.48 13.76
N LYS A 126 -5.17 -14.67 13.53
CA LYS A 126 -6.57 -15.14 13.48
C LYS A 126 -6.82 -15.90 12.18
N MET A 127 -6.36 -15.33 11.06
CA MET A 127 -6.50 -15.92 9.72
C MET A 127 -5.87 -17.31 9.67
N TRP A 128 -4.66 -17.48 10.19
CA TRP A 128 -3.93 -18.75 10.18
C TRP A 128 -4.65 -19.88 10.92
N ALA A 129 -5.22 -19.59 12.10
CA ALA A 129 -5.96 -20.58 12.86
C ALA A 129 -7.16 -21.10 12.07
N MET A 130 -7.84 -20.19 11.35
CA MET A 130 -8.97 -20.52 10.49
C MET A 130 -8.55 -21.28 9.23
N VAL A 131 -7.55 -20.78 8.50
CA VAL A 131 -7.05 -21.38 7.25
C VAL A 131 -6.50 -22.79 7.50
N THR A 132 -5.79 -22.99 8.63
CA THR A 132 -5.32 -24.32 9.06
C THR A 132 -6.49 -25.26 9.35
N LYS A 133 -7.54 -24.79 10.05
CA LYS A 133 -8.73 -25.59 10.35
C LYS A 133 -9.49 -25.98 9.09
N LEU A 134 -9.48 -25.12 8.07
CA LEU A 134 -10.12 -25.35 6.77
C LEU A 134 -9.27 -26.19 5.80
N GLY A 135 -8.03 -26.54 6.18
CA GLY A 135 -7.15 -27.38 5.35
C GLY A 135 -6.49 -26.66 4.18
N PHE A 136 -6.52 -25.33 4.16
CA PHE A 136 -5.86 -24.53 3.13
C PHE A 136 -4.37 -24.31 3.45
N PRO A 137 -3.46 -24.39 2.47
CA PRO A 137 -2.07 -24.03 2.67
C PRO A 137 -1.95 -22.51 2.79
N ILE A 138 -1.13 -22.04 3.72
CA ILE A 138 -0.77 -20.62 3.76
C ILE A 138 0.40 -20.42 2.82
N PRO A 139 0.30 -19.48 1.85
CA PRO A 139 1.35 -19.26 0.88
C PRO A 139 2.57 -18.60 1.52
N ASP A 140 3.76 -19.06 1.12
CA ASP A 140 4.96 -18.24 1.27
C ASP A 140 4.92 -17.08 0.26
N LEU A 141 5.47 -15.94 0.67
CA LEU A 141 5.58 -14.73 -0.13
C LEU A 141 7.05 -14.37 -0.33
N THR A 142 7.42 -13.98 -1.56
CA THR A 142 8.70 -13.29 -1.77
C THR A 142 8.64 -11.86 -1.26
N VAL A 143 9.78 -11.17 -1.26
CA VAL A 143 9.81 -9.77 -0.80
C VAL A 143 9.09 -8.87 -1.81
N GLU A 144 9.23 -9.15 -3.09
CA GLU A 144 8.55 -8.47 -4.20
C GLU A 144 7.04 -8.68 -4.12
N GLU A 145 6.59 -9.92 -3.93
CA GLU A 145 5.17 -10.23 -3.77
C GLU A 145 4.56 -9.53 -2.55
N MET A 146 5.29 -9.46 -1.44
CA MET A 146 4.85 -8.72 -0.25
C MET A 146 4.82 -7.21 -0.52
N SER A 147 5.80 -6.67 -1.25
CA SER A 147 5.82 -5.26 -1.65
C SER A 147 4.56 -4.91 -2.43
N ASP A 148 4.21 -5.73 -3.42
CA ASP A 148 3.03 -5.57 -4.27
C ASP A 148 1.72 -5.68 -3.46
N ILE A 149 1.61 -6.67 -2.57
CA ILE A 149 0.44 -6.84 -1.69
C ILE A 149 0.26 -5.64 -0.75
N VAL A 150 1.33 -5.20 -0.08
CA VAL A 150 1.27 -4.05 0.83
C VAL A 150 0.92 -2.77 0.07
N ALA A 151 1.46 -2.58 -1.13
CA ALA A 151 1.08 -1.45 -1.99
C ALA A 151 -0.42 -1.48 -2.33
N TYR A 152 -0.96 -2.65 -2.70
CA TYR A 152 -2.40 -2.79 -2.94
C TYR A 152 -3.23 -2.44 -1.71
N LEU A 153 -2.90 -2.98 -0.54
CA LEU A 153 -3.61 -2.70 0.71
C LEU A 153 -3.54 -1.22 1.11
N TYR A 154 -2.39 -0.58 0.88
CA TYR A 154 -2.19 0.85 1.14
C TYR A 154 -3.11 1.73 0.29
N PHE A 155 -3.39 1.35 -0.96
CA PHE A 155 -4.33 2.10 -1.78
C PHE A 155 -5.78 1.73 -1.51
N LEU A 156 -6.05 0.47 -1.15
CA LEU A 156 -7.40 -0.02 -0.87
C LEU A 156 -8.11 0.78 0.25
N GLN A 157 -7.37 1.27 1.25
CA GLN A 157 -7.92 2.14 2.31
C GLN A 157 -8.43 3.52 1.83
N HIS A 158 -8.05 3.95 0.63
CA HIS A 158 -8.42 5.26 0.07
C HIS A 158 -9.63 5.17 -0.90
N VAL A 159 -10.19 3.98 -1.09
CA VAL A 159 -11.24 3.72 -2.10
C VAL A 159 -12.66 4.02 -1.59
N ASP A 160 -12.89 4.12 -0.27
CA ASP A 160 -14.24 4.18 0.34
C ASP A 160 -14.72 5.56 0.83
N GLU A 161 -13.88 6.60 0.89
CA GLU A 161 -14.41 7.96 1.12
C GLU A 161 -14.82 8.55 -0.23
N PRO A 162 -16.10 8.83 -0.51
CA PRO A 162 -16.46 9.55 -1.71
C PRO A 162 -15.82 10.94 -1.62
N GLY A 163 -14.94 11.25 -2.57
CA GLY A 163 -14.37 12.59 -2.68
C GLY A 163 -15.46 13.61 -3.01
N ASP A 164 -15.22 14.86 -2.64
CA ASP A 164 -16.04 15.98 -3.10
C ASP A 164 -15.47 16.49 -4.45
N PRO A 165 -16.15 16.25 -5.59
CA PRO A 165 -15.66 16.70 -6.89
C PRO A 165 -15.60 18.23 -7.01
N ARG A 166 -16.32 18.99 -6.17
CA ARG A 166 -16.19 20.46 -6.15
C ARG A 166 -14.88 20.88 -5.50
N ARG A 167 -14.51 20.25 -4.38
CA ARG A 167 -13.20 20.47 -3.74
C ARG A 167 -12.08 19.98 -4.64
N GLY A 168 -12.26 18.83 -5.29
CA GLY A 168 -11.33 18.31 -6.29
C GLY A 168 -11.10 19.28 -7.45
N LYS A 169 -12.15 19.90 -7.97
CA LYS A 169 -12.04 20.95 -8.99
C LYS A 169 -11.24 22.16 -8.50
N GLN A 170 -11.46 22.58 -7.26
CA GLN A 170 -10.70 23.69 -6.66
C GLN A 170 -9.23 23.33 -6.57
N LEU A 171 -8.89 22.18 -5.97
CA LEU A 171 -7.52 21.67 -5.89
C LEU A 171 -6.87 21.56 -7.28
N PHE A 172 -7.60 21.06 -8.27
CA PHE A 172 -7.10 20.94 -9.65
C PHE A 172 -6.72 22.29 -10.27
N GLN A 173 -7.44 23.36 -9.91
CA GLN A 173 -7.26 24.72 -10.42
C GLN A 173 -6.37 25.59 -9.53
N GLU A 174 -6.16 25.20 -8.27
CA GLU A 174 -5.39 25.96 -7.29
C GLU A 174 -3.95 26.16 -7.75
N HIS A 175 -3.37 27.31 -7.42
CA HIS A 175 -2.00 27.61 -7.83
C HIS A 175 -0.95 26.70 -7.19
N GLU A 176 -1.19 26.20 -5.97
CA GLU A 176 -0.24 25.37 -5.22
C GLU A 176 -0.27 23.88 -5.63
N LYS A 177 -1.44 23.32 -5.95
CA LYS A 177 -1.55 21.93 -6.45
C LYS A 177 -1.51 21.87 -7.97
N GLY A 178 -2.24 22.76 -8.63
CA GLY A 178 -1.97 23.24 -10.00
C GLY A 178 -2.05 22.22 -11.13
N CYS A 179 -2.72 21.08 -10.95
CA CYS A 179 -2.77 20.01 -11.94
C CYS A 179 -3.27 20.52 -13.31
N GLY A 180 -4.27 21.42 -13.30
CA GLY A 180 -4.85 22.03 -14.49
C GLY A 180 -3.99 23.03 -15.24
N LYS A 181 -2.78 23.35 -14.73
CA LYS A 181 -1.79 24.16 -15.47
C LYS A 181 -1.15 23.37 -16.61
N CYS A 182 -1.07 22.05 -16.45
CA CYS A 182 -0.50 21.15 -17.45
C CYS A 182 -1.56 20.23 -18.03
N HIS A 183 -2.42 19.64 -17.21
CA HIS A 183 -3.43 18.67 -17.66
C HIS A 183 -4.71 19.35 -18.15
N PRO A 184 -5.11 19.17 -19.42
CA PRO A 184 -6.42 19.56 -19.90
C PRO A 184 -7.52 18.63 -19.35
N ILE A 185 -8.74 19.17 -19.31
CA ILE A 185 -9.98 18.42 -19.13
C ILE A 185 -10.88 18.69 -20.33
N ARG A 186 -11.11 17.68 -21.17
CA ARG A 186 -11.91 17.80 -22.41
C ARG A 186 -11.41 18.96 -23.30
N GLY A 187 -10.09 19.11 -23.39
CA GLY A 187 -9.41 20.16 -24.15
C GLY A 187 -9.42 21.56 -23.53
N VAL A 188 -9.89 21.72 -22.29
CA VAL A 188 -9.92 23.00 -21.58
C VAL A 188 -8.84 23.04 -20.50
N GLY A 189 -8.10 24.15 -20.42
CA GLY A 189 -6.94 24.29 -19.53
C GLY A 189 -5.76 23.43 -19.99
N GLY A 190 -4.64 23.51 -19.27
CA GLY A 190 -3.44 22.73 -19.60
C GLY A 190 -2.94 22.88 -21.05
N ASP A 191 -2.07 21.95 -21.44
CA ASP A 191 -1.54 21.82 -22.79
C ASP A 191 -1.33 20.33 -23.09
N LYS A 192 -2.02 19.81 -24.12
CA LYS A 192 -1.92 18.39 -24.52
C LYS A 192 -0.53 18.01 -25.01
N GLU A 193 0.29 18.97 -25.42
CA GLU A 193 1.69 18.72 -25.79
C GLU A 193 2.59 18.53 -24.55
N ILE A 194 2.15 19.01 -23.39
CA ILE A 194 2.88 18.91 -22.11
C ILE A 194 2.38 17.73 -21.29
N ALA A 195 1.07 17.55 -21.17
CA ALA A 195 0.48 16.52 -20.33
C ALA A 195 -0.85 15.98 -20.91
N PRO A 196 -1.19 14.71 -20.67
CA PRO A 196 -2.39 14.09 -21.22
C PRO A 196 -3.68 14.73 -20.69
N ASP A 197 -4.72 14.70 -21.52
CA ASP A 197 -6.08 15.12 -21.15
C ASP A 197 -6.73 14.08 -20.27
N LEU A 198 -6.90 14.39 -18.98
CA LEU A 198 -7.36 13.43 -17.99
C LEU A 198 -8.83 13.03 -18.18
N ALA A 199 -9.60 13.76 -18.98
CA ALA A 199 -10.97 13.38 -19.31
C ALA A 199 -11.04 12.33 -20.43
N THR A 200 -9.99 12.20 -21.25
CA THR A 200 -10.01 11.32 -22.44
C THR A 200 -8.90 10.27 -22.44
N GLU A 201 -7.90 10.39 -21.56
CA GLU A 201 -6.81 9.43 -21.44
C GLU A 201 -7.34 8.03 -21.13
N LYS A 202 -6.71 6.97 -21.64
CA LYS A 202 -7.17 5.60 -21.40
C LYS A 202 -6.82 5.16 -19.98
N ASP A 203 -7.54 4.15 -19.49
CA ASP A 203 -7.26 3.50 -18.20
C ASP A 203 -7.24 4.48 -17.00
N LEU A 204 -8.21 5.39 -16.93
CA LEU A 204 -8.45 6.29 -15.78
C LEU A 204 -9.90 6.21 -15.27
N ASP A 205 -10.58 5.08 -15.47
CA ASP A 205 -12.03 4.96 -15.31
C ASP A 205 -12.48 4.77 -13.84
N THR A 206 -11.59 4.24 -12.99
CA THR A 206 -11.80 4.13 -11.54
C THR A 206 -10.77 4.95 -10.76
N SER A 207 -11.07 5.26 -9.50
CA SER A 207 -10.12 5.94 -8.60
C SER A 207 -8.80 5.17 -8.44
N ILE A 208 -8.85 3.83 -8.49
CA ILE A 208 -7.64 2.99 -8.47
C ILE A 208 -6.82 3.18 -9.74
N ASP A 209 -7.47 3.29 -10.90
CA ASP A 209 -6.79 3.50 -12.17
C ASP A 209 -6.09 4.86 -12.23
N ILE A 210 -6.74 5.90 -11.70
CA ILE A 210 -6.15 7.25 -11.59
C ILE A 210 -4.91 7.22 -10.70
N ILE A 211 -5.01 6.63 -9.50
CA ILE A 211 -3.85 6.47 -8.60
C ILE A 211 -2.73 5.70 -9.28
N ARG A 212 -3.07 4.60 -9.95
CA ARG A 212 -2.10 3.75 -10.65
C ARG A 212 -1.37 4.55 -11.71
N ALA A 213 -2.09 5.31 -12.52
CA ALA A 213 -1.50 6.14 -13.55
C ALA A 213 -0.58 7.18 -12.91
N MET A 214 -1.05 7.91 -11.88
CA MET A 214 -0.23 8.90 -11.18
C MET A 214 1.02 8.31 -10.54
N TRP A 215 0.93 7.13 -9.91
CA TRP A 215 2.05 6.46 -9.25
C TRP A 215 3.13 6.05 -10.24
N ASN A 216 2.73 5.51 -11.39
CA ASN A 216 3.66 5.08 -12.43
C ASN A 216 4.19 6.25 -13.26
N HIS A 217 3.40 7.32 -13.39
CA HIS A 217 3.75 8.53 -14.13
C HIS A 217 4.53 9.56 -13.29
N GLY A 218 4.69 9.28 -12.00
CA GLY A 218 5.21 10.23 -11.00
C GLY A 218 6.57 10.82 -11.37
N THR A 219 7.49 9.99 -11.85
CA THR A 219 8.84 10.42 -12.23
C THR A 219 8.82 11.35 -13.43
N GLU A 220 8.05 11.04 -14.49
CA GLU A 220 8.00 11.94 -15.65
C GLU A 220 7.28 13.26 -15.32
N MET A 221 6.27 13.22 -14.45
CA MET A 221 5.66 14.44 -13.91
C MET A 221 6.70 15.25 -13.14
N GLU A 222 7.51 14.64 -12.28
CA GLU A 222 8.51 15.34 -11.46
C GLU A 222 9.53 16.06 -12.33
N GLU A 223 10.11 15.36 -13.31
CA GLU A 223 11.06 15.94 -14.27
C GLU A 223 10.45 17.15 -15.01
N LYS A 224 9.21 17.03 -15.50
CA LYS A 224 8.52 18.12 -16.19
C LYS A 224 8.16 19.28 -15.27
N MET A 225 7.84 19.00 -14.01
CA MET A 225 7.58 20.02 -13.00
C MET A 225 8.85 20.81 -12.68
N GLU A 226 9.99 20.13 -12.55
CA GLU A 226 11.30 20.79 -12.38
C GLU A 226 11.64 21.69 -13.57
N GLU A 227 11.50 21.20 -14.81
CA GLU A 227 11.72 21.98 -16.03
C GLU A 227 10.85 23.25 -16.09
N LYS A 228 9.63 23.19 -15.58
CA LYS A 228 8.65 24.29 -15.58
C LYS A 228 8.72 25.16 -14.32
N GLY A 229 9.62 24.86 -13.38
CA GLY A 229 9.74 25.58 -12.11
C GLY A 229 8.52 25.43 -11.20
N VAL A 230 7.79 24.32 -11.32
CA VAL A 230 6.64 23.99 -10.47
C VAL A 230 7.10 23.08 -9.34
N THR A 231 6.81 23.46 -8.09
CA THR A 231 7.15 22.61 -6.94
C THR A 231 6.20 21.42 -6.84
N TRP A 232 6.75 20.24 -6.49
CA TRP A 232 5.93 19.05 -6.23
C TRP A 232 4.91 19.34 -5.11
N PRO A 233 3.61 19.04 -5.32
CA PRO A 233 2.58 19.46 -4.40
C PRO A 233 2.58 18.56 -3.17
N LYS A 234 2.56 19.17 -1.98
CA LYS A 234 2.28 18.44 -0.74
C LYS A 234 0.79 18.18 -0.67
N MET A 235 0.36 16.93 -0.53
CA MET A 235 -1.06 16.57 -0.40
C MET A 235 -1.46 16.41 1.06
N GLU A 236 -2.58 17.02 1.45
CA GLU A 236 -3.21 16.86 2.76
C GLU A 236 -4.26 15.73 2.74
N LYS A 237 -4.71 15.32 3.92
CA LYS A 237 -5.67 14.22 4.06
C LYS A 237 -6.96 14.49 3.27
N GLY A 238 -7.35 13.55 2.42
CA GLY A 238 -8.58 13.61 1.62
C GLY A 238 -8.45 14.35 0.29
N GLU A 239 -7.40 15.17 0.09
CA GLU A 239 -7.25 15.97 -1.15
C GLU A 239 -7.07 15.11 -2.40
N ILE A 240 -6.31 14.00 -2.31
CA ILE A 240 -6.16 13.07 -3.43
C ILE A 240 -7.51 12.43 -3.80
N ILE A 241 -8.35 12.13 -2.81
CA ILE A 241 -9.66 11.52 -3.03
C ILE A 241 -10.63 12.50 -3.70
N ASP A 242 -10.65 13.75 -3.25
CA ASP A 242 -11.41 14.83 -3.87
C ASP A 242 -10.98 15.04 -5.34
N LEU A 243 -9.66 15.08 -5.61
CA LEU A 243 -9.10 15.22 -6.96
C LEU A 243 -9.49 14.05 -7.88
N MET A 244 -9.39 12.82 -7.40
CA MET A 244 -9.78 11.63 -8.17
C MET A 244 -11.26 11.67 -8.52
N GLU A 245 -12.14 12.00 -7.57
CA GLU A 245 -13.57 12.05 -7.84
C GLU A 245 -13.91 13.19 -8.81
N PHE A 246 -13.20 14.32 -8.75
CA PHE A 246 -13.30 15.34 -9.78
C PHE A 246 -12.91 14.80 -11.16
N ILE A 247 -11.71 14.21 -11.33
CA ILE A 247 -11.27 13.67 -12.62
C ILE A 247 -12.28 12.66 -13.16
N ARG A 248 -12.72 11.72 -12.32
CA ARG A 248 -13.70 10.70 -12.66
C ARG A 248 -15.05 11.30 -13.10
N SER A 249 -15.51 12.36 -12.42
CA SER A 249 -16.74 13.08 -12.79
C SER A 249 -16.69 13.74 -14.17
N GLN A 250 -15.48 14.05 -14.68
CA GLN A 250 -15.31 14.63 -16.02
C GLN A 250 -15.24 13.56 -17.12
N ARG A 251 -15.13 12.28 -16.75
CA ARG A 251 -15.05 11.13 -17.65
C ARG A 251 -16.38 10.41 -17.84
N ALA A 252 -17.31 10.56 -16.90
CA ALA A 252 -18.66 10.04 -17.05
C ALA A 252 -19.41 10.76 -18.18
N GLU A 253 -20.02 9.98 -19.07
CA GLU A 253 -21.09 10.44 -19.98
C GLU A 253 -22.41 10.58 -19.22
#